data_AF-A0A6N1CGQ4-F1
#
_entry.id   AF-A0A6N1CGQ4-F1
#
_cell.length_a   1.000
_cell.length_b   1.000
_cell.length_c   1.000
_cell.angle_alpha   90.00
_cell.angle_beta   90.00
_cell.angle_gamma   90.00
#
_symmetry.space_group_name_H-M   'P 1'
#
loop_
_entity.id
_entity.type
_entity.pdbx_description
1 polymer ?
#
loop_
_entity_poly.entity_id
_entity_poly.type
_entity_poly.pdbx_seq_one_letter_code
_entity_poly.pdbx_strand_id
1 'polypeptide(L)'
;MEVFMGTIQPFAFNFAPNGWALCSGQTLGISQYQALFSLLGTYYGGNGTTNFMLPNLQGRTLLGQGNGLGLTPRVIGEVAGTENVTPTINNLPTHSHTMAGLTASTTLQLANPASNPVNTPTSTNSFIGTSGTGPGAANIYSDQLGASPIPVKGVSTTIDGTISPTGNGLPLAIMNPFLAINFSIALNGLFPSRN
;
A
#
# COMPACT_ATOMS: atom_id res chain seq x y z
N MET A 1 -8.23 -22.17 42.44
CA MET A 1 -8.47 -22.70 41.08
C MET A 1 -7.15 -23.24 40.61
N GLU A 2 -7.06 -24.55 40.40
CA GLU A 2 -5.86 -25.14 39.80
C GLU A 2 -5.97 -24.99 38.29
N VAL A 3 -5.00 -24.33 37.67
CA VAL A 3 -4.90 -24.17 36.22
C VAL A 3 -3.81 -25.10 35.69
N PHE A 4 -3.91 -25.50 34.43
CA PHE A 4 -2.80 -26.19 33.79
C PHE A 4 -1.63 -25.23 33.57
N MET A 5 -0.41 -25.71 33.81
CA MET A 5 0.81 -24.99 33.48
C MET A 5 0.84 -24.67 31.98
N GLY A 6 1.26 -23.46 31.62
CA GLY A 6 1.27 -22.99 30.23
C GLY A 6 -0.07 -22.46 29.70
N THR A 7 -1.13 -22.47 30.52
CA THR A 7 -2.42 -21.83 30.15
C THR A 7 -2.22 -20.32 30.00
N ILE A 8 -2.74 -19.74 28.92
CA ILE A 8 -2.82 -18.30 28.71
C ILE A 8 -4.22 -17.82 29.11
N GLN A 9 -4.29 -16.76 29.93
CA GLN A 9 -5.56 -16.14 30.32
C GLN A 9 -5.52 -14.62 30.13
N PRO A 10 -6.65 -14.01 29.72
CA PRO A 10 -6.82 -12.57 29.74
C PRO A 10 -7.07 -12.05 31.16
N PHE A 11 -6.46 -10.91 31.49
CA PHE A 11 -6.58 -10.20 32.76
C PHE A 11 -6.87 -8.72 32.50
N ALA A 12 -7.89 -8.17 33.17
CA ALA A 12 -8.28 -6.77 33.03
C ALA A 12 -7.38 -5.77 33.78
N PHE A 13 -6.41 -6.26 34.56
CA PHE A 13 -5.47 -5.45 35.33
C PHE A 13 -4.05 -5.51 34.75
N ASN A 14 -3.21 -4.54 35.11
CA ASN A 14 -1.95 -4.23 34.43
C ASN A 14 -0.71 -5.06 34.88
N PHE A 15 -0.87 -6.11 35.68
CA PHE A 15 0.23 -6.94 36.18
C PHE A 15 -0.06 -8.44 36.05
N ALA A 16 0.98 -9.28 36.11
CA ALA A 16 0.82 -10.73 36.20
C ALA A 16 0.72 -11.14 37.69
N PRO A 17 -0.32 -11.90 38.09
CA PRO A 17 -0.42 -12.43 39.46
C PRO A 17 0.75 -13.36 39.82
N ASN A 18 0.89 -13.67 41.11
CA ASN A 18 1.90 -14.66 41.55
C ASN A 18 1.66 -16.02 40.85
N GLY A 19 2.73 -16.62 40.32
CA GLY A 19 2.66 -17.86 39.54
C GLY A 19 2.35 -17.65 38.06
N TRP A 20 2.28 -16.40 37.60
CA TRP A 20 2.04 -16.03 36.20
C TRP A 20 3.14 -15.10 35.68
N ALA A 21 3.29 -15.07 34.36
CA ALA A 21 4.10 -14.07 33.66
C ALA A 21 3.30 -13.41 32.54
N LEU A 22 3.57 -12.14 32.26
CA LEU A 22 3.00 -11.46 31.11
C LEU A 22 3.48 -12.10 29.81
N CYS A 23 2.57 -12.27 28.83
CA CYS A 23 2.89 -12.72 27.48
C CYS A 23 3.55 -11.60 26.67
N SER A 24 4.76 -11.18 27.07
CA SER A 24 5.54 -10.09 26.47
C SER A 24 6.86 -10.56 25.86
N GLY A 25 6.99 -11.84 25.50
CA GLY A 25 8.21 -12.35 24.84
C GLY A 25 9.42 -12.51 25.75
N GLN A 26 9.20 -12.71 27.05
CA GLN A 26 10.27 -12.79 28.05
C GLN A 26 11.13 -14.05 27.84
N THR A 27 12.44 -13.94 28.02
CA THR A 27 13.36 -15.08 28.03
C THR A 27 13.46 -15.67 29.43
N LEU A 28 13.24 -16.97 29.56
CA LEU A 28 13.32 -17.71 30.81
C LEU A 28 14.41 -18.79 30.79
N GLY A 29 15.03 -19.02 31.94
CA GLY A 29 16.02 -20.08 32.12
C GLY A 29 15.36 -21.45 32.22
N ILE A 30 15.85 -22.41 31.43
CA ILE A 30 15.33 -23.79 31.47
C ILE A 30 15.56 -24.43 32.84
N SER A 31 16.68 -24.13 33.50
CA SER A 31 17.01 -24.68 34.83
C SER A 31 15.96 -24.36 35.90
N GLN A 32 15.26 -23.23 35.79
CA GLN A 32 14.24 -22.80 36.74
C GLN A 32 12.83 -23.28 36.33
N TYR A 33 12.58 -23.40 35.02
CA TYR A 33 11.25 -23.68 34.47
C TYR A 33 11.22 -24.93 33.58
N GLN A 34 11.87 -26.01 34.04
CA GLN A 34 12.01 -27.26 33.26
C GLN A 34 10.66 -27.85 32.82
N ALA A 35 9.67 -27.87 33.72
CA ALA A 35 8.34 -28.37 33.42
C ALA A 35 7.66 -27.53 32.32
N LEU A 36 7.70 -26.20 32.44
CA LEU A 36 7.11 -25.30 31.45
C LEU A 36 7.83 -25.42 30.10
N PHE A 37 9.16 -25.54 30.11
CA PHE A 37 9.95 -25.77 28.89
C PHE A 37 9.57 -27.08 28.19
N SER A 38 9.29 -28.15 28.94
CA SER A 38 8.86 -29.42 28.34
C SER A 38 7.53 -29.33 27.58
N LEU A 39 6.71 -28.30 27.87
CA LEU A 39 5.45 -28.03 27.19
C LEU A 39 5.62 -27.08 25.99
N LEU A 40 6.36 -25.99 26.15
CA LEU A 40 6.50 -24.95 25.12
C LEU A 40 7.68 -25.18 24.17
N GLY A 41 8.71 -25.90 24.59
CA GLY A 41 9.97 -26.01 23.86
C GLY A 41 10.50 -24.63 23.47
N THR A 42 10.81 -24.46 22.18
CA THR A 42 11.32 -23.22 21.59
C THR A 42 10.33 -22.58 20.60
N TYR A 43 9.03 -22.90 20.68
CA TYR A 43 8.02 -22.37 19.74
C TYR A 43 8.03 -20.84 19.63
N TYR A 44 8.37 -20.14 20.72
CA TYR A 44 8.40 -18.67 20.78
C TYR A 44 9.82 -18.11 20.80
N GLY A 45 10.85 -18.94 20.60
CA GLY A 45 12.26 -18.57 20.59
C GLY A 45 13.07 -19.14 21.76
N GLY A 46 14.29 -18.62 21.91
CA GLY A 46 15.32 -19.14 22.81
C GLY A 46 16.20 -20.21 22.15
N ASN A 47 17.23 -20.65 22.88
CA ASN A 47 18.25 -21.56 22.35
C ASN A 47 17.97 -23.05 22.62
N GLY A 48 16.93 -23.37 23.41
CA GLY A 48 16.53 -24.74 23.72
C GLY A 48 17.50 -25.52 24.60
N THR A 49 18.58 -24.90 25.08
CA THR A 49 19.61 -25.54 25.91
C THR A 49 19.71 -24.89 27.28
N THR A 50 19.82 -23.57 27.34
CA THR A 50 19.84 -22.79 28.59
C THR A 50 18.58 -21.95 28.78
N ASN A 51 17.90 -21.59 27.69
CA ASN A 51 16.73 -20.73 27.73
C ASN A 51 15.67 -21.07 26.68
N PHE A 52 14.47 -20.57 26.94
CA PHE A 52 13.34 -20.53 26.03
C PHE A 52 12.60 -19.19 26.21
N MET A 53 11.69 -18.88 25.31
CA MET A 53 10.91 -17.64 25.37
C MET A 53 9.43 -17.92 25.60
N LEU A 54 8.77 -17.00 26.31
CA LEU A 54 7.32 -16.95 26.42
C LEU A 54 6.70 -16.35 25.13
N PRO A 55 5.39 -16.57 24.89
CA PRO A 55 4.68 -15.86 23.83
C PRO A 55 4.79 -14.34 23.99
N ASN A 56 4.89 -13.63 22.87
CA ASN A 56 4.65 -12.20 22.82
C ASN A 56 3.29 -11.95 22.17
N LEU A 57 2.34 -11.39 22.92
CA LEU A 57 0.99 -11.06 22.45
C LEU A 57 0.74 -9.55 22.31
N GLN A 58 1.77 -8.73 22.48
CA GLN A 58 1.66 -7.28 22.28
C GLN A 58 1.43 -7.00 20.79
N GLY A 59 0.33 -6.30 20.47
CA GLY A 59 -0.07 -6.00 19.09
C GLY A 59 -0.60 -7.21 18.29
N ARG A 60 -0.91 -8.33 18.97
CA ARG A 60 -1.24 -9.59 18.31
C ARG A 60 -2.59 -10.14 18.74
N THR A 61 -3.33 -10.67 17.77
CA THR A 61 -4.57 -11.41 18.00
C THR A 61 -4.26 -12.91 18.13
N LEU A 62 -4.94 -13.59 19.05
CA LEU A 62 -4.83 -15.04 19.20
C LEU A 62 -5.48 -15.74 18.01
N LEU A 63 -4.76 -16.71 17.44
CA LEU A 63 -5.22 -17.53 16.31
C LEU A 63 -5.00 -19.01 16.62
N GLY A 64 -5.97 -19.85 16.27
CA GLY A 64 -5.84 -21.30 16.38
C GLY A 64 -4.84 -21.85 15.36
N GLN A 65 -3.96 -22.76 15.80
CA GLN A 65 -3.11 -23.53 14.89
C GLN A 65 -3.94 -24.60 14.15
N GLY A 66 -3.49 -25.00 12.96
CA GLY A 66 -4.09 -26.12 12.22
C GLY A 66 -4.07 -25.93 10.70
N ASN A 67 -4.56 -26.97 10.01
CA ASN A 67 -4.62 -27.06 8.56
C ASN A 67 -6.06 -27.33 8.10
N GLY A 68 -7.01 -26.50 8.55
CA GLY A 68 -8.42 -26.67 8.20
C GLY A 68 -8.67 -26.60 6.69
N LEU A 69 -9.70 -27.31 6.20
CA LEU A 69 -10.06 -27.29 4.78
C LEU A 69 -10.40 -25.87 4.33
N GLY A 70 -9.77 -25.40 3.25
CA GLY A 70 -9.96 -24.04 2.73
C GLY A 70 -9.29 -22.94 3.56
N LEU A 71 -8.55 -23.28 4.62
CA LEU A 71 -7.78 -22.33 5.42
C LEU A 71 -6.30 -22.40 5.08
N THR A 72 -5.58 -21.32 5.36
CA THR A 72 -4.12 -21.35 5.30
C THR A 72 -3.58 -22.14 6.51
N PRO A 73 -2.60 -23.05 6.30
CA PRO A 73 -1.86 -23.70 7.38
C PRO A 73 -1.32 -22.70 8.39
N ARG A 74 -1.51 -22.98 9.69
CA ARG A 74 -0.93 -22.22 10.80
C ARG A 74 -0.25 -23.15 11.79
N VAL A 75 1.00 -22.85 12.12
CA VAL A 75 1.77 -23.61 13.12
C VAL A 75 1.88 -22.84 14.44
N ILE A 76 1.98 -23.57 15.55
CA ILE A 76 2.19 -22.93 16.86
C ILE A 76 3.48 -22.10 16.86
N GLY A 77 3.40 -20.89 17.44
CA GLY A 77 4.52 -19.94 17.49
C GLY A 77 4.73 -19.14 16.20
N GLU A 78 3.97 -19.40 15.14
CA GLU A 78 4.06 -18.61 13.90
C GLU A 78 3.72 -17.14 14.14
N VAL A 79 4.61 -16.26 13.69
CA VAL A 79 4.43 -14.82 13.71
C VAL A 79 4.12 -14.36 12.28
N ALA A 80 2.89 -13.92 12.06
CA ALA A 80 2.43 -13.44 10.75
C ALA A 80 1.52 -12.21 10.87
N GLY A 81 1.30 -11.53 9.74
CA GLY A 81 0.49 -10.30 9.64
C GLY A 81 1.28 -9.01 9.90
N THR A 82 0.65 -7.87 9.63
CA THR A 82 1.20 -6.54 9.88
C THR A 82 0.13 -5.63 10.48
N GLU A 83 0.51 -4.66 11.31
CA GLU A 83 -0.42 -3.65 11.84
C GLU A 83 -0.66 -2.51 10.85
N ASN A 84 0.30 -2.29 9.95
CA ASN A 84 0.26 -1.28 8.92
C ASN A 84 0.53 -1.90 7.55
N VAL A 85 -0.15 -1.41 6.52
CA VAL A 85 0.07 -1.79 5.13
C VAL A 85 0.32 -0.53 4.31
N THR A 86 1.41 -0.51 3.56
CA THR A 86 1.66 0.54 2.57
C THR A 86 0.99 0.18 1.25
N PRO A 87 0.07 1.01 0.74
CA PRO A 87 -0.47 0.84 -0.60
C PRO A 87 0.62 0.97 -1.65
N THR A 88 0.62 0.06 -2.61
CA THR A 88 1.45 0.05 -3.81
C THR A 88 0.54 -0.11 -5.00
N ILE A 89 1.00 0.27 -6.19
CA ILE A 89 0.21 0.07 -7.43
C ILE A 89 -0.21 -1.40 -7.59
N ASN A 90 0.59 -2.35 -7.11
CA ASN A 90 0.31 -3.79 -7.19
C ASN A 90 -0.78 -4.27 -6.24
N ASN A 91 -1.12 -3.53 -5.18
CA ASN A 91 -2.10 -3.95 -4.18
C ASN A 91 -3.34 -3.04 -4.10
N LEU A 92 -3.41 -2.02 -4.96
CA LEU A 92 -4.59 -1.17 -5.09
C LEU A 92 -5.60 -1.79 -6.07
N PRO A 93 -6.92 -1.62 -5.83
CA PRO A 93 -7.92 -1.92 -6.84
C PRO A 93 -7.66 -1.17 -8.14
N THR A 94 -8.06 -1.78 -9.27
CA THR A 94 -8.03 -1.13 -10.57
C THR A 94 -8.84 0.16 -10.52
N HIS A 95 -8.17 1.27 -10.78
CA HIS A 95 -8.76 2.60 -10.82
C HIS A 95 -8.19 3.37 -12.00
N SER A 96 -8.86 4.44 -12.39
CA SER A 96 -8.42 5.33 -13.46
C SER A 96 -8.48 6.77 -13.01
N HIS A 97 -7.65 7.60 -13.61
CA HIS A 97 -7.66 9.05 -13.41
C HIS A 97 -8.15 9.69 -14.70
N THR A 98 -9.24 10.44 -14.64
CA THR A 98 -9.73 11.19 -15.80
C THR A 98 -8.87 12.44 -15.99
N MET A 99 -8.19 12.54 -17.13
CA MET A 99 -7.53 13.78 -17.53
C MET A 99 -8.61 14.80 -17.95
N ALA A 100 -8.60 16.01 -17.35
CA ALA A 100 -9.52 17.10 -17.70
C ALA A 100 -8.75 18.42 -17.87
N GLY A 101 -9.22 19.29 -18.78
CA GLY A 101 -8.66 20.64 -18.96
C GLY A 101 -7.34 20.72 -19.74
N LEU A 102 -6.95 19.67 -20.46
CA LEU A 102 -5.75 19.72 -21.30
C LEU A 102 -5.98 20.66 -22.48
N THR A 103 -5.22 21.76 -22.53
CA THR A 103 -5.16 22.65 -23.68
C THR A 103 -3.80 22.46 -24.36
N ALA A 104 -3.78 21.80 -25.52
CA ALA A 104 -2.58 21.80 -26.35
C ALA A 104 -2.58 23.03 -27.26
N SER A 105 -1.51 23.82 -27.19
CA SER A 105 -1.26 24.92 -28.11
C SER A 105 -0.16 24.51 -29.07
N THR A 106 -0.45 24.48 -30.38
CA THR A 106 0.56 24.30 -31.43
C THR A 106 0.87 25.66 -32.03
N THR A 107 2.14 26.08 -31.96
CA THR A 107 2.63 27.25 -32.69
C THR A 107 3.29 26.79 -33.98
N LEU A 108 2.77 27.22 -35.13
CA LEU A 108 3.42 27.04 -36.42
C LEU A 108 4.41 28.19 -36.61
N GLN A 109 5.71 27.90 -36.56
CA GLN A 109 6.73 28.86 -36.94
C GLN A 109 6.87 28.83 -38.47
N LEU A 110 6.26 29.82 -39.14
CA LEU A 110 6.51 30.03 -40.56
C LEU A 110 7.88 30.70 -40.70
N ALA A 111 8.79 30.09 -41.46
CA ALA A 111 10.05 30.74 -41.83
C ALA A 111 9.74 32.05 -42.58
N ASN A 112 10.62 33.06 -42.41
CA ASN A 112 10.49 34.39 -43.01
C ASN A 112 9.87 34.33 -44.42
N PRO A 113 8.78 35.08 -44.70
CA PRO A 113 8.12 35.00 -45.99
C PRO A 113 9.15 35.30 -47.08
N ALA A 114 9.26 34.40 -48.06
CA ALA A 114 9.80 34.79 -49.35
C ALA A 114 8.96 35.99 -49.83
N SER A 115 9.60 37.03 -50.36
CA SER A 115 9.02 38.36 -50.62
C SER A 115 7.84 38.41 -51.62
N ASN A 116 7.27 37.27 -52.00
CA ASN A 116 6.25 37.11 -53.03
C ASN A 116 5.09 36.25 -52.48
N PRO A 117 4.06 36.83 -51.84
CA PRO A 117 2.89 36.08 -51.40
C PRO A 117 2.17 35.46 -52.62
N VAL A 118 1.82 34.18 -52.55
CA VAL A 118 1.08 33.46 -53.60
C VAL A 118 -0.17 32.85 -52.98
N ASN A 119 -1.31 32.91 -53.69
CA ASN A 119 -2.61 32.42 -53.22
C ASN A 119 -2.74 30.88 -53.28
N THR A 120 -1.75 30.19 -53.84
CA THR A 120 -1.68 28.73 -53.99
C THR A 120 -0.26 28.25 -53.71
N PRO A 121 -0.04 27.22 -52.86
CA PRO A 121 1.30 26.68 -52.62
C PRO A 121 1.95 26.18 -53.91
N THR A 122 3.24 26.47 -54.10
CA THR A 122 4.06 25.92 -55.20
C THR A 122 5.21 25.10 -54.61
N SER A 123 5.91 24.31 -55.42
CA SER A 123 7.12 23.58 -54.97
C SER A 123 8.22 24.47 -54.41
N THR A 124 8.21 25.77 -54.75
CA THR A 124 9.16 26.80 -54.30
C THR A 124 8.57 27.76 -53.27
N ASN A 125 7.26 27.68 -52.97
CA ASN A 125 6.55 28.53 -52.01
C ASN A 125 5.45 27.73 -51.30
N SER A 126 5.88 26.81 -50.44
CA SER A 126 5.02 25.81 -49.78
C SER A 126 4.39 26.28 -48.47
N PHE A 127 4.49 27.57 -48.12
CA PHE A 127 4.03 28.10 -46.84
C PHE A 127 2.56 28.56 -46.90
N ILE A 128 1.89 28.61 -45.75
CA ILE A 128 0.52 29.13 -45.64
C ILE A 128 0.53 30.62 -46.03
N GLY A 129 -0.11 30.97 -47.14
CA GLY A 129 -0.20 32.33 -47.67
C GLY A 129 -1.26 33.17 -46.96
N THR A 130 -1.04 34.48 -46.89
CA THR A 130 -2.02 35.46 -46.42
C THR A 130 -3.15 35.64 -47.44
N SER A 131 -4.39 35.85 -46.97
CA SER A 131 -5.51 36.21 -47.82
C SER A 131 -5.39 37.67 -48.27
N GLY A 132 -5.14 37.93 -49.55
CA GLY A 132 -5.31 39.26 -50.14
C GLY A 132 -6.78 39.72 -50.15
N THR A 133 -7.02 41.02 -50.35
CA THR A 133 -8.33 41.67 -50.33
C THR A 133 -9.26 41.14 -51.43
N GLY A 134 -10.02 40.07 -51.16
CA GLY A 134 -11.04 39.54 -52.07
C GLY A 134 -11.78 38.31 -51.53
N PRO A 135 -13.06 38.09 -51.92
CA PRO A 135 -13.88 37.00 -51.41
C PRO A 135 -13.49 35.69 -52.10
N GLY A 136 -12.73 34.85 -51.38
CA GLY A 136 -12.29 33.55 -51.91
C GLY A 136 -10.93 33.08 -51.40
N ALA A 137 -10.33 33.74 -50.42
CA ALA A 137 -9.19 33.18 -49.71
C ALA A 137 -9.69 32.19 -48.64
N ALA A 138 -8.99 31.06 -48.48
CA ALA A 138 -9.24 30.15 -47.37
C ALA A 138 -9.28 30.96 -46.07
N ASN A 139 -10.39 30.91 -45.34
CA ASN A 139 -10.57 31.60 -44.06
C ASN A 139 -9.54 31.05 -43.06
N ILE A 140 -8.32 31.59 -43.09
CA ILE A 140 -7.20 31.24 -42.19
C ILE A 140 -7.19 32.19 -40.98
N TYR A 141 -7.85 33.36 -41.08
CA TYR A 141 -7.91 34.38 -40.03
C TYR A 141 -9.36 34.64 -39.58
N SER A 142 -9.56 34.81 -38.28
CA SER A 142 -10.82 35.29 -37.68
C SER A 142 -10.82 36.82 -37.71
N ASP A 143 -11.96 37.43 -38.00
CA ASP A 143 -12.16 38.88 -38.03
C ASP A 143 -12.41 39.48 -36.63
N GLN A 144 -12.53 38.66 -35.59
CA GLN A 144 -12.71 39.09 -34.20
C GLN A 144 -11.61 38.53 -33.28
N LEU A 145 -10.83 39.44 -32.67
CA LEU A 145 -9.88 39.11 -31.60
C LEU A 145 -10.63 38.49 -30.42
N GLY A 146 -10.43 37.21 -30.15
CA GLY A 146 -10.97 36.50 -28.98
C GLY A 146 -12.30 35.77 -29.18
N ALA A 147 -12.86 35.72 -30.39
CA ALA A 147 -14.06 34.91 -30.67
C ALA A 147 -13.71 33.71 -31.55
N SER A 148 -13.76 32.51 -30.96
CA SER A 148 -13.69 31.17 -31.58
C SER A 148 -12.45 30.85 -32.45
N PRO A 149 -11.55 29.96 -32.00
CA PRO A 149 -10.38 29.52 -32.78
C PRO A 149 -10.74 28.89 -34.13
N ILE A 150 -9.97 29.16 -35.20
CA ILE A 150 -10.12 28.49 -36.51
C ILE A 150 -9.25 27.21 -36.52
N PRO A 151 -9.82 26.00 -36.68
CA PRO A 151 -9.04 24.77 -36.72
C PRO A 151 -8.22 24.66 -38.01
N VAL A 152 -6.89 24.52 -37.90
CA VAL A 152 -6.03 24.22 -39.06
C VAL A 152 -6.18 22.73 -39.43
N LYS A 153 -6.68 22.44 -40.63
CA LYS A 153 -6.82 21.05 -41.11
C LYS A 153 -5.44 20.43 -41.38
N GLY A 154 -5.21 19.20 -40.90
CA GLY A 154 -3.96 18.45 -41.12
C GLY A 154 -2.92 18.55 -40.00
N VAL A 155 -3.18 19.32 -38.94
CA VAL A 155 -2.36 19.34 -37.72
C VAL A 155 -2.94 18.33 -36.74
N SER A 156 -2.16 17.31 -36.38
CA SER A 156 -2.49 16.38 -35.29
C SER A 156 -1.67 16.75 -34.06
N THR A 157 -2.34 17.04 -32.96
CA THR A 157 -1.70 17.25 -31.67
C THR A 157 -2.09 16.11 -30.74
N THR A 158 -1.17 15.19 -30.51
CA THR A 158 -1.35 14.12 -29.52
C THR A 158 -0.84 14.62 -28.18
N ILE A 159 -1.66 14.49 -27.14
CA ILE A 159 -1.20 14.71 -25.76
C ILE A 159 -1.07 13.34 -25.12
N ASP A 160 0.16 12.84 -25.07
CA ASP A 160 0.50 11.59 -24.39
C ASP A 160 1.17 11.92 -23.05
N GLY A 161 0.69 11.29 -21.98
CA GLY A 161 1.25 11.45 -20.65
C GLY A 161 0.50 10.61 -19.63
N THR A 162 1.20 10.20 -18.58
CA THR A 162 0.58 9.64 -17.38
C THR A 162 0.47 10.74 -16.34
N ILE A 163 -0.66 10.81 -15.62
CA ILE A 163 -0.73 11.65 -14.42
C ILE A 163 0.21 11.02 -13.40
N SER A 164 1.11 11.81 -12.81
CA SER A 164 2.02 11.30 -11.77
C SER A 164 1.22 10.65 -10.64
N PRO A 165 1.73 9.56 -10.02
CA PRO A 165 1.07 8.94 -8.88
C PRO A 165 0.75 9.99 -7.82
N THR A 166 -0.51 10.05 -7.39
CA THR A 166 -0.93 10.91 -6.29
C THR A 166 -0.88 10.13 -4.98
N GLY A 167 -0.40 10.78 -3.91
CA GLY A 167 -0.30 10.21 -2.57
C GLY A 167 1.14 10.00 -2.12
N ASN A 168 1.36 10.13 -0.81
CA ASN A 168 2.69 10.06 -0.20
C ASN A 168 3.14 8.62 0.12
N GLY A 169 2.37 7.60 -0.28
CA GLY A 169 2.66 6.20 0.05
C GLY A 169 2.75 5.94 1.56
N LEU A 170 2.01 6.70 2.38
CA LEU A 170 2.04 6.54 3.83
C LEU A 170 1.37 5.21 4.23
N PRO A 171 1.92 4.50 5.23
CA PRO A 171 1.29 3.29 5.75
C PRO A 171 -0.11 3.60 6.29
N LEU A 172 -1.04 2.71 5.99
CA LEU A 172 -2.39 2.71 6.55
C LEU A 172 -2.43 1.72 7.72
N ALA A 173 -2.96 2.15 8.86
CA ALA A 173 -3.24 1.25 9.98
C ALA A 173 -4.41 0.32 9.59
N ILE A 174 -4.20 -0.99 9.69
CA ILE A 174 -5.18 -2.02 9.31
C ILE A 174 -5.69 -2.84 10.50
N MET A 175 -5.34 -2.43 11.72
CA MET A 175 -5.88 -3.08 12.91
C MET A 175 -7.39 -2.84 13.01
N ASN A 176 -8.14 -3.92 13.25
CA ASN A 176 -9.55 -3.81 13.66
C ASN A 176 -9.65 -3.03 14.97
N PRO A 177 -10.78 -2.37 15.27
CA PRO A 177 -11.00 -1.75 16.58
C PRO A 177 -10.72 -2.74 17.73
N PHE A 178 -9.96 -2.31 18.72
CA PHE A 178 -9.54 -3.17 19.84
C PHE A 178 -9.60 -2.42 21.17
N LEU A 179 -9.80 -3.19 22.24
CA LEU A 179 -9.55 -2.77 23.62
C LEU A 179 -8.47 -3.68 24.19
N ALA A 180 -7.33 -3.11 24.53
CA ALA A 180 -6.19 -3.87 25.03
C ALA A 180 -6.39 -4.27 26.50
N ILE A 181 -6.17 -5.55 26.78
CA ILE A 181 -6.08 -6.11 28.13
C ILE A 181 -4.81 -6.96 28.22
N ASN A 182 -4.41 -7.31 29.44
CA ASN A 182 -3.22 -8.13 29.63
C ASN A 182 -3.50 -9.60 29.34
N PHE A 183 -2.51 -10.27 28.75
CA PHE A 183 -2.48 -11.73 28.70
C PHE A 183 -1.31 -12.21 29.55
N SER A 184 -1.58 -13.19 30.42
CA SER A 184 -0.53 -13.84 31.20
C SER A 184 -0.58 -15.34 31.00
N ILE A 185 0.58 -15.98 31.12
CA ILE A 185 0.77 -17.43 31.06
C ILE A 185 1.11 -17.98 32.45
N ALA A 186 0.50 -19.11 32.82
CA ALA A 186 0.76 -19.77 34.09
C ALA A 186 2.16 -20.41 34.09
N LEU A 187 3.03 -19.91 34.97
CA LEU A 187 4.37 -20.47 35.21
C LEU A 187 4.30 -21.71 36.12
N ASN A 188 3.28 -21.75 36.98
CA ASN A 188 3.02 -22.82 37.93
C ASN A 188 1.58 -23.32 37.75
N GLY A 189 1.36 -24.62 37.97
CA GLY A 189 0.05 -25.22 37.81
C GLY A 189 0.14 -26.74 37.70
N LEU A 190 -0.99 -27.38 37.43
CA LEU A 190 -1.04 -28.81 37.13
C LEU A 190 -0.30 -29.07 35.81
N PHE A 191 0.60 -30.05 35.81
CA PHE A 191 1.24 -30.47 34.58
C PHE A 191 0.22 -31.24 33.71
N PRO A 192 -0.05 -30.83 32.47
CA PRO A 192 -1.01 -31.53 31.61
C PRO A 192 -0.40 -32.85 31.12
N SER A 193 -0.86 -33.97 31.70
CA SER A 193 -0.56 -35.31 31.19
C SER A 193 -1.16 -35.48 29.80
N ARG A 194 -0.39 -36.09 28.88
CA ARG A 194 -0.88 -36.43 27.54
C ARG A 194 -1.61 -37.78 27.49
N ASN A 195 -1.75 -38.45 28.64
CA ASN A 195 -2.35 -39.77 28.83
C ASN A 195 -3.31 -39.76 30.02
#